data_AF-A0A165YDE5-F1
#
_entry.id   AF-A0A165YDE5-F1
#
_cell.length_a   1.000
_cell.length_b   1.000
_cell.length_c   1.000
_cell.angle_alpha   90.00
_cell.angle_beta   90.00
_cell.angle_gamma   90.00
#
_symmetry.space_group_name_H-M   'P 1'
#
loop_
_entity.id
_entity.type
_entity.pdbx_description
1 polymer ?
#
loop_
_entity_poly.entity_id
_entity_poly.type
_entity_poly.pdbx_seq_one_letter_code
_entity_poly.pdbx_strand_id
1 'polypeptide(L)'
;MNSPSMEERMDKEFEVPEHPVEDLLPSPAYLPMWVEIIDAFPQDRRTQFAHVRQLLVAWQATAAQGIVGPVLTSFSPTPEFERSMSALLSAIAGRVIELDDVSSLASALLIGMFGNLFALYAVSVIGPWAEVAFLQPADDILRGYRTRLAPVLDLCRFLVPRCRQALPQNERTTVMNMMWTVFLSMGRVRRTLTTLMGFQFFSELQGEGSSSPLEVLYGLIEQQTEGTGHEVVLLALLTPAEQMAGMRPMLEGQLAWVERLRVAGRVSLERLDLSPAQTVALRDPAAQLAYLQLETYCWHCHATSSPCHPCTGCRRARYCVDVCSKQDDDQHRTLCPVLGRVSDALLGWMDDEKYAGFQLNV
;
A
#
# COMPACT_ATOMS: atom_id res chain seq x y z
N MET A 1 29.42 20.95 12.88
CA MET A 1 28.54 20.61 11.74
C MET A 1 27.15 20.48 12.32
N ASN A 2 26.18 21.27 11.86
CA ASN A 2 24.80 21.16 12.36
C ASN A 2 24.21 19.88 11.80
N SER A 3 23.68 19.03 12.68
CA SER A 3 22.84 17.92 12.24
C SER A 3 21.66 18.50 11.45
N PRO A 4 21.33 17.94 10.28
CA PRO A 4 20.18 18.40 9.50
C PRO A 4 18.93 18.42 10.39
N SER A 5 18.06 19.41 10.17
CA SER A 5 16.81 19.49 10.92
C SER A 5 15.99 18.22 10.70
N MET A 6 15.09 17.89 11.64
CA MET A 6 14.18 16.74 11.47
C MET A 6 13.47 16.83 10.12
N GLU A 7 12.98 18.01 9.75
CA GLU A 7 12.35 18.31 8.45
C GLU A 7 13.29 18.06 7.24
N GLU A 8 14.56 18.46 7.31
CA GLU A 8 15.53 18.21 6.22
C GLU A 8 15.89 16.73 6.05
N ARG A 9 15.85 15.93 7.14
CA ARG A 9 16.01 14.48 7.07
C ARG A 9 14.77 13.83 6.46
N MET A 10 13.59 14.32 6.87
CA MET A 10 12.28 13.85 6.42
C MET A 10 12.03 14.06 4.92
N ASP A 11 12.52 15.16 4.32
CA ASP A 11 12.37 15.40 2.88
C ASP A 11 13.30 14.53 2.02
N LYS A 12 14.48 14.15 2.55
CA LYS A 12 15.44 13.28 1.85
C LYS A 12 15.10 11.80 1.95
N GLU A 13 14.43 11.38 3.01
CA GLU A 13 14.20 9.97 3.34
C GLU A 13 13.15 9.27 2.47
N PHE A 14 12.37 10.03 1.68
CA PHE A 14 11.33 9.51 0.76
C PHE A 14 11.56 9.85 -0.71
N GLU A 15 12.80 9.88 -1.16
CA GLU A 15 13.12 9.79 -2.58
C GLU A 15 12.79 8.39 -3.12
N VAL A 16 11.49 8.10 -3.33
CA VAL A 16 11.04 7.10 -4.32
C VAL A 16 11.84 7.37 -5.59
N PRO A 17 12.53 6.36 -6.15
CA PRO A 17 13.37 6.55 -7.30
C PRO A 17 12.62 7.32 -8.38
N GLU A 18 13.31 8.24 -9.06
CA GLU A 18 12.78 9.00 -10.20
C GLU A 18 12.57 8.04 -11.38
N HIS A 19 11.55 7.20 -11.27
CA HIS A 19 11.02 6.46 -12.38
C HIS A 19 10.32 7.43 -13.33
N PRO A 20 10.57 7.37 -14.64
CA PRO A 20 9.73 8.06 -15.61
C PRO A 20 8.24 7.73 -15.39
N VAL A 21 7.33 8.66 -15.69
CA VAL A 21 5.87 8.42 -15.60
C VAL A 21 5.46 7.26 -16.50
N GLU A 22 6.23 7.07 -17.57
CA GLU A 22 6.16 5.97 -18.52
C GLU A 22 6.29 4.59 -17.86
N ASP A 23 6.99 4.47 -16.72
CA ASP A 23 7.11 3.20 -15.99
C ASP A 23 5.81 2.79 -15.28
N LEU A 24 4.87 3.74 -15.09
CA LEU A 24 3.54 3.46 -14.55
C LEU A 24 2.57 3.00 -15.62
N LEU A 25 2.87 3.31 -16.88
CA LEU A 25 1.98 3.03 -17.98
C LEU A 25 2.06 1.53 -18.32
N PRO A 26 0.90 0.88 -18.50
CA PRO A 26 0.91 -0.50 -18.95
C PRO A 26 1.59 -0.67 -20.30
N SER A 27 2.21 -1.83 -20.47
CA SER A 27 2.77 -2.22 -21.75
C SER A 27 1.68 -2.17 -22.84
N PRO A 28 1.92 -1.49 -23.98
CA PRO A 28 0.96 -1.43 -25.07
C PRO A 28 0.52 -2.80 -25.61
N ALA A 29 1.33 -3.84 -25.37
CA ALA A 29 1.00 -5.22 -25.75
C ALA A 29 -0.29 -5.75 -25.08
N TYR A 30 -0.69 -5.21 -23.93
CA TYR A 30 -1.90 -5.64 -23.22
C TYR A 30 -3.18 -4.89 -23.62
N LEU A 31 -3.05 -3.76 -24.34
CA LEU A 31 -4.19 -2.92 -24.70
C LEU A 31 -5.28 -3.66 -25.51
N PRO A 32 -4.95 -4.49 -26.53
CA PRO A 32 -5.98 -5.20 -27.29
C PRO A 32 -6.82 -6.13 -26.39
N MET A 33 -6.15 -6.89 -25.52
CA MET A 33 -6.80 -7.79 -24.57
C MET A 33 -7.72 -7.05 -23.61
N TRP A 34 -7.34 -5.85 -23.16
CA TRP A 34 -8.19 -5.07 -22.26
C TRP A 34 -9.43 -4.51 -22.94
N VAL A 35 -9.29 -4.08 -24.19
CA VAL A 35 -10.46 -3.68 -25.00
C VAL A 35 -11.40 -4.87 -25.16
N GLU A 36 -10.88 -6.07 -25.44
CA GLU A 36 -11.68 -7.30 -25.50
C GLU A 36 -12.37 -7.63 -24.17
N ILE A 37 -11.67 -7.50 -23.03
CA ILE A 37 -12.27 -7.69 -21.69
C ILE A 37 -13.41 -6.69 -21.46
N ILE A 38 -13.21 -5.41 -21.80
CA ILE A 38 -14.27 -4.40 -21.68
C ILE A 38 -15.45 -4.74 -22.60
N ASP A 39 -15.18 -5.18 -23.81
CA ASP A 39 -16.20 -5.55 -24.79
C ASP A 39 -16.97 -6.83 -24.43
N ALA A 40 -16.42 -7.66 -23.55
CA ALA A 40 -17.08 -8.84 -23.00
C ALA A 40 -18.09 -8.52 -21.88
N PHE A 41 -18.09 -7.31 -21.31
CA PHE A 41 -19.13 -6.92 -20.35
C PHE A 41 -20.51 -6.75 -21.02
N PRO A 42 -21.61 -6.92 -20.26
CA PRO A 42 -22.96 -6.63 -20.73
C PRO A 42 -23.10 -5.24 -21.37
N GLN A 43 -23.96 -5.10 -22.38
CA GLN A 43 -24.06 -3.88 -23.21
C GLN A 43 -24.37 -2.62 -22.39
N ASP A 44 -25.23 -2.73 -21.38
CA ASP A 44 -25.57 -1.65 -20.44
C ASP A 44 -24.35 -1.17 -19.64
N ARG A 45 -23.43 -2.08 -19.28
CA ARG A 45 -22.17 -1.73 -18.63
C ARG A 45 -21.17 -1.13 -19.61
N ARG A 46 -21.09 -1.65 -20.85
CA ARG A 46 -20.16 -1.12 -21.87
C ARG A 46 -20.39 0.36 -22.16
N THR A 47 -21.64 0.83 -22.17
CA THR A 47 -21.93 2.26 -22.32
C THR A 47 -21.37 3.12 -21.18
N GLN A 48 -21.29 2.57 -19.97
CA GLN A 48 -20.70 3.26 -18.81
C GLN A 48 -19.18 3.34 -18.93
N PHE A 49 -18.53 2.42 -19.66
CA PHE A 49 -17.08 2.35 -19.84
C PHE A 49 -16.57 3.08 -21.09
N ALA A 50 -17.45 3.75 -21.83
CA ALA A 50 -17.18 4.25 -23.17
C ALA A 50 -15.93 5.15 -23.26
N HIS A 51 -15.70 6.01 -22.26
CA HIS A 51 -14.59 6.97 -22.29
C HIS A 51 -13.24 6.27 -22.04
N VAL A 52 -13.18 5.37 -21.06
CA VAL A 52 -11.95 4.57 -20.82
C VAL A 52 -11.68 3.67 -22.02
N ARG A 53 -12.71 3.03 -22.60
CA ARG A 53 -12.57 2.22 -23.81
C ARG A 53 -12.03 3.03 -24.98
N GLN A 54 -12.58 4.22 -25.24
CA GLN A 54 -12.13 5.11 -26.30
C GLN A 54 -10.65 5.50 -26.12
N LEU A 55 -10.24 5.78 -24.88
CA LEU A 55 -8.84 6.01 -24.53
C LEU A 55 -7.96 4.81 -24.91
N LEU A 56 -8.31 3.59 -24.47
CA LEU A 56 -7.50 2.40 -24.73
C LEU A 56 -7.39 2.11 -26.23
N VAL A 57 -8.46 2.31 -27.00
CA VAL A 57 -8.45 2.15 -28.47
C VAL A 57 -7.57 3.21 -29.13
N ALA A 58 -7.68 4.48 -28.71
CA ALA A 58 -6.84 5.55 -29.23
C ALA A 58 -5.35 5.28 -28.93
N TRP A 59 -5.05 4.83 -27.71
CA TRP A 59 -3.69 4.47 -27.30
C TRP A 59 -3.16 3.26 -28.08
N GLN A 60 -3.98 2.23 -28.32
CA GLN A 60 -3.60 1.11 -29.17
C GLN A 60 -3.21 1.60 -30.58
N ALA A 61 -3.96 2.55 -31.14
CA ALA A 61 -3.68 3.12 -32.46
C ALA A 61 -2.37 3.94 -32.49
N THR A 62 -2.06 4.72 -31.44
CA THR A 62 -0.79 5.46 -31.37
C THR A 62 0.40 4.54 -31.12
N ALA A 63 0.23 3.50 -30.29
CA ALA A 63 1.26 2.50 -30.07
C ALA A 63 1.65 1.74 -31.34
N ALA A 64 0.67 1.45 -32.22
CA ALA A 64 0.92 0.85 -33.53
C ALA A 64 1.78 1.74 -34.46
N GLN A 65 1.88 3.05 -34.16
CA GLN A 65 2.73 4.01 -34.87
C GLN A 65 4.10 4.18 -34.20
N GLY A 66 4.41 3.42 -33.14
CA GLY A 66 5.64 3.53 -32.37
C GLY A 66 5.65 4.67 -31.34
N ILE A 67 4.50 5.32 -31.11
CA ILE A 67 4.37 6.36 -30.08
C ILE A 67 4.17 5.69 -28.73
N VAL A 68 5.06 5.98 -27.78
CA VAL A 68 5.00 5.43 -26.42
C VAL A 68 3.98 6.21 -25.60
N GLY A 69 3.05 5.47 -24.99
CA GLY A 69 2.07 6.05 -24.07
C GLY A 69 0.86 6.72 -24.73
N PRO A 70 -0.16 7.03 -23.92
CA PRO A 70 -1.31 7.79 -24.38
C PRO A 70 -0.90 9.28 -24.50
N VAL A 71 -1.41 10.00 -25.50
CA VAL A 71 -1.23 11.45 -25.64
C VAL A 71 -1.88 12.18 -24.44
N LEU A 72 -1.10 12.42 -23.37
CA LEU A 72 -1.57 12.86 -22.04
C LEU A 72 -2.46 14.11 -22.07
N THR A 73 -2.22 15.04 -23.00
CA THR A 73 -3.05 16.24 -23.20
C THR A 73 -4.50 15.92 -23.60
N SER A 74 -4.75 14.72 -24.14
CA SER A 74 -6.08 14.21 -24.49
C SER A 74 -6.79 13.52 -23.32
N PHE A 75 -6.16 13.41 -22.15
CA PHE A 75 -6.65 12.65 -20.99
C PHE A 75 -6.89 13.51 -19.75
N SER A 76 -7.40 14.73 -19.99
CA SER A 76 -7.92 15.54 -18.88
C SER A 76 -8.98 14.76 -18.10
N PRO A 77 -9.01 14.84 -16.74
CA PRO A 77 -10.00 14.19 -15.90
C PRO A 77 -11.36 14.87 -16.07
N THR A 78 -12.01 14.64 -17.21
CA THR A 78 -13.38 15.08 -17.43
C THR A 78 -14.31 14.30 -16.50
N PRO A 79 -15.44 14.89 -16.05
CA PRO A 79 -16.43 14.18 -15.24
C PRO A 79 -16.88 12.85 -15.87
N GLU A 80 -16.96 12.78 -17.20
CA GLU A 80 -17.33 11.59 -17.94
C GLU A 80 -16.26 10.50 -17.87
N PHE A 81 -14.98 10.85 -18.06
CA PHE A 81 -13.87 9.92 -17.89
C PHE A 81 -13.82 9.41 -16.45
N GLU A 82 -13.97 10.32 -15.50
CA GLU A 82 -13.99 10.03 -14.07
C GLU A 82 -15.08 9.05 -13.65
N ARG A 83 -16.31 9.21 -14.18
CA ARG A 83 -17.41 8.27 -13.97
C ARG A 83 -17.13 6.93 -14.64
N SER A 84 -16.62 6.96 -15.88
CA SER A 84 -16.28 5.76 -16.65
C SER A 84 -15.20 4.92 -15.97
N MET A 85 -14.17 5.57 -15.42
CA MET A 85 -13.08 4.91 -14.69
C MET A 85 -13.58 4.28 -13.38
N SER A 86 -14.39 5.01 -12.62
CA SER A 86 -14.95 4.50 -11.36
C SER A 86 -15.85 3.28 -11.59
N ALA A 87 -16.71 3.36 -12.62
CA ALA A 87 -17.59 2.27 -13.00
C ALA A 87 -16.79 1.03 -13.43
N LEU A 88 -15.72 1.22 -14.24
CA LEU A 88 -14.89 0.11 -14.72
C LEU A 88 -14.09 -0.54 -13.59
N LEU A 89 -13.43 0.23 -12.73
CA LEU A 89 -12.70 -0.30 -11.57
C LEU A 89 -13.63 -1.11 -10.66
N SER A 90 -14.81 -0.58 -10.36
CA SER A 90 -15.82 -1.27 -9.54
C SER A 90 -16.31 -2.56 -10.21
N ALA A 91 -16.54 -2.54 -11.53
CA ALA A 91 -17.00 -3.71 -12.28
C ALA A 91 -15.93 -4.81 -12.35
N ILE A 92 -14.65 -4.44 -12.51
CA ILE A 92 -13.53 -5.41 -12.51
C ILE A 92 -13.35 -6.01 -11.12
N ALA A 93 -13.29 -5.18 -10.06
CA ALA A 93 -13.19 -5.67 -8.68
C ALA A 93 -14.35 -6.60 -8.33
N GLY A 94 -15.59 -6.18 -8.62
CA GLY A 94 -16.78 -7.00 -8.45
C GLY A 94 -16.69 -8.32 -9.21
N ARG A 95 -16.17 -8.30 -10.45
CA ARG A 95 -16.02 -9.53 -11.23
C ARG A 95 -14.98 -10.49 -10.65
N VAL A 96 -13.85 -9.99 -10.17
CA VAL A 96 -12.84 -10.83 -9.48
C VAL A 96 -13.44 -11.47 -8.23
N ILE A 97 -14.21 -10.70 -7.45
CA ILE A 97 -14.90 -11.18 -6.25
C ILE A 97 -15.94 -12.25 -6.61
N GLU A 98 -16.76 -12.01 -7.63
CA GLU A 98 -17.78 -12.96 -8.12
C GLU A 98 -17.19 -14.29 -8.61
N LEU A 99 -16.00 -14.26 -9.23
CA LEU A 99 -15.32 -15.48 -9.68
C LEU A 99 -14.87 -16.36 -8.51
N ASP A 100 -14.63 -15.75 -7.34
CA ASP A 100 -14.20 -16.39 -6.08
C ASP A 100 -12.90 -17.22 -6.15
N ASP A 101 -12.29 -17.33 -7.34
CA ASP A 101 -11.09 -18.10 -7.64
C ASP A 101 -9.98 -17.17 -8.17
N VAL A 102 -9.03 -16.81 -7.29
CA VAL A 102 -7.86 -15.98 -7.63
C VAL A 102 -6.85 -16.74 -8.49
N SER A 103 -6.93 -18.06 -8.50
CA SER A 103 -6.04 -18.94 -9.27
C SER A 103 -6.45 -19.12 -10.72
N SER A 104 -7.68 -18.72 -11.06
CA SER A 104 -8.09 -18.67 -12.46
C SER A 104 -7.27 -17.65 -13.25
N LEU A 105 -6.94 -18.00 -14.49
CA LEU A 105 -6.30 -17.08 -15.44
C LEU A 105 -7.14 -15.79 -15.60
N ALA A 106 -8.47 -15.91 -15.58
CA ALA A 106 -9.38 -14.78 -15.67
C ALA A 106 -9.17 -13.79 -14.52
N SER A 107 -9.12 -14.26 -13.27
CA SER A 107 -8.87 -13.41 -12.10
C SER A 107 -7.49 -12.77 -12.17
N ALA A 108 -6.44 -13.52 -12.56
CA ALA A 108 -5.10 -12.97 -12.67
C ALA A 108 -5.03 -11.82 -13.71
N LEU A 109 -5.67 -11.98 -14.87
CA LEU A 109 -5.77 -10.94 -15.90
C LEU A 109 -6.54 -9.72 -15.40
N LEU A 110 -7.68 -9.93 -14.72
CA LEU A 110 -8.49 -8.86 -14.17
C LEU A 110 -7.78 -8.08 -13.07
N ILE A 111 -7.07 -8.75 -12.15
CA ILE A 111 -6.26 -8.11 -11.10
C ILE A 111 -5.13 -7.28 -11.71
N GLY A 112 -4.43 -7.82 -12.70
CA GLY A 112 -3.39 -7.08 -13.42
C GLY A 112 -3.93 -5.86 -14.18
N MET A 113 -5.07 -6.02 -14.87
CA MET A 113 -5.76 -4.91 -15.54
C MET A 113 -6.21 -3.85 -14.54
N PHE A 114 -6.75 -4.26 -13.40
CA PHE A 114 -7.20 -3.37 -12.33
C PHE A 114 -6.08 -2.45 -11.82
N GLY A 115 -4.93 -3.02 -11.46
CA GLY A 115 -3.78 -2.24 -11.00
C GLY A 115 -3.33 -1.19 -12.04
N ASN A 116 -3.26 -1.58 -13.31
CA ASN A 116 -2.84 -0.66 -14.36
C ASN A 116 -3.88 0.40 -14.72
N LEU A 117 -5.18 0.10 -14.64
CA LEU A 117 -6.24 1.11 -14.80
C LEU A 117 -6.17 2.14 -13.67
N PHE A 118 -5.84 1.72 -12.46
CA PHE A 118 -5.61 2.63 -11.34
C PHE A 118 -4.38 3.53 -11.58
N ALA A 119 -3.29 2.99 -12.13
CA ALA A 119 -2.15 3.80 -12.55
C ALA A 119 -2.50 4.79 -13.67
N LEU A 120 -3.27 4.35 -14.67
CA LEU A 120 -3.75 5.21 -15.74
C LEU A 120 -4.59 6.38 -15.18
N TYR A 121 -5.44 6.11 -14.18
CA TYR A 121 -6.15 7.16 -13.47
C TYR A 121 -5.18 8.12 -12.76
N ALA A 122 -4.19 7.61 -12.03
CA ALA A 122 -3.21 8.47 -11.36
C ALA A 122 -2.43 9.35 -12.34
N VAL A 123 -2.02 8.80 -13.49
CA VAL A 123 -1.37 9.57 -14.56
C VAL A 123 -2.30 10.65 -15.12
N SER A 124 -3.60 10.36 -15.28
CA SER A 124 -4.58 11.38 -15.71
C SER A 124 -4.77 12.51 -14.69
N VAL A 125 -4.51 12.26 -13.41
CA VAL A 125 -4.48 13.30 -12.37
C VAL A 125 -3.17 14.08 -12.44
N ILE A 126 -2.03 13.41 -12.62
CA ILE A 126 -0.69 14.03 -12.61
C ILE A 126 -0.43 14.88 -13.88
N GLY A 127 -0.82 14.40 -15.06
CA GLY A 127 -0.47 15.00 -16.35
C GLY A 127 -0.94 16.45 -16.51
N PRO A 128 -2.25 16.72 -16.40
CA PRO A 128 -2.79 18.09 -16.46
C PRO A 128 -2.23 19.00 -15.36
N TRP A 129 -1.81 18.44 -14.22
CA TRP A 129 -1.21 19.20 -13.12
C TRP A 129 0.22 19.65 -13.39
N ALA A 130 1.00 18.85 -14.14
CA ALA A 130 2.32 19.27 -14.59
C ALA A 130 2.23 20.47 -15.56
N GLU A 131 1.14 20.58 -16.33
CA GLU A 131 0.94 21.65 -17.31
C GLU A 131 0.16 22.85 -16.76
N VAL A 132 -0.75 22.64 -15.79
CA VAL A 132 -1.68 23.64 -15.26
C VAL A 132 -1.60 23.68 -13.73
N ALA A 133 -0.43 24.04 -13.20
CA ALA A 133 -0.03 23.89 -11.80
C ALA A 133 -0.86 24.64 -10.72
N PHE A 134 -2.10 25.12 -10.97
CA PHE A 134 -2.74 26.09 -10.07
C PHE A 134 -4.27 26.03 -9.88
N LEU A 135 -5.04 25.11 -10.47
CA LEU A 135 -6.50 25.32 -10.55
C LEU A 135 -7.41 24.35 -9.76
N GLN A 136 -6.93 23.19 -9.31
CA GLN A 136 -7.78 22.28 -8.52
C GLN A 136 -7.33 22.24 -7.05
N PRO A 137 -8.25 22.42 -6.08
CA PRO A 137 -7.93 22.23 -4.67
C PRO A 137 -7.47 20.79 -4.37
N ALA A 138 -6.48 20.63 -3.49
CA ALA A 138 -6.01 19.30 -3.05
C ALA A 138 -7.15 18.41 -2.53
N ASP A 139 -8.16 19.01 -1.88
CA ASP A 139 -9.33 18.33 -1.35
C ASP A 139 -10.17 17.63 -2.44
N ASP A 140 -10.27 18.23 -3.64
CA ASP A 140 -11.02 17.65 -4.74
C ASP A 140 -10.29 16.45 -5.33
N ILE A 141 -8.95 16.51 -5.44
CA ILE A 141 -8.16 15.32 -5.80
C ILE A 141 -8.34 14.25 -4.76
N LEU A 142 -8.14 14.55 -3.47
CA LEU A 142 -8.23 13.57 -2.40
C LEU A 142 -9.61 12.89 -2.38
N ARG A 143 -10.69 13.66 -2.55
CA ARG A 143 -12.05 13.13 -2.68
C ARG A 143 -12.18 12.21 -3.91
N GLY A 144 -11.65 12.66 -5.05
CA GLY A 144 -11.60 11.87 -6.27
C GLY A 144 -10.88 10.54 -6.04
N TYR A 145 -9.69 10.58 -5.45
CA TYR A 145 -8.83 9.45 -5.18
C TYR A 145 -9.45 8.45 -4.20
N ARG A 146 -10.02 8.93 -3.08
CA ARG A 146 -10.78 8.08 -2.13
C ARG A 146 -11.87 7.28 -2.83
N THR A 147 -12.63 7.94 -3.71
CA THR A 147 -13.71 7.28 -4.46
C THR A 147 -13.18 6.14 -5.33
N ARG A 148 -12.00 6.30 -5.94
CA ARG A 148 -11.39 5.27 -6.81
C ARG A 148 -10.58 4.24 -6.01
N LEU A 149 -10.21 4.58 -4.78
CA LEU A 149 -9.57 3.66 -3.84
C LEU A 149 -10.58 2.65 -3.28
N ALA A 150 -11.87 2.98 -3.18
CA ALA A 150 -12.87 2.07 -2.62
C ALA A 150 -12.89 0.67 -3.29
N PRO A 151 -12.91 0.52 -4.63
CA PRO A 151 -12.77 -0.79 -5.28
C PRO A 151 -11.44 -1.51 -4.98
N VAL A 152 -10.36 -0.77 -4.72
CA VAL A 152 -9.07 -1.35 -4.31
C VAL A 152 -9.21 -1.97 -2.93
N LEU A 153 -9.84 -1.26 -1.98
CA LEU A 153 -10.06 -1.75 -0.62
C LEU A 153 -10.99 -2.96 -0.60
N ASP A 154 -12.03 -2.97 -1.44
CA ASP A 154 -12.92 -4.12 -1.63
C ASP A 154 -12.15 -5.35 -2.12
N LEU A 155 -11.32 -5.17 -3.15
CA LEU A 155 -10.50 -6.24 -3.70
C LEU A 155 -9.45 -6.71 -2.68
N CYS A 156 -8.80 -5.81 -1.95
CA CYS A 156 -7.87 -6.18 -0.89
C CYS A 156 -8.56 -6.99 0.21
N ARG A 157 -9.76 -6.60 0.67
CA ARG A 157 -10.55 -7.38 1.66
C ARG A 157 -10.82 -8.80 1.16
N PHE A 158 -11.18 -8.95 -0.10
CA PHE A 158 -11.36 -10.25 -0.74
C PHE A 158 -10.06 -11.07 -0.82
N LEU A 159 -8.92 -10.41 -1.04
CA LEU A 159 -7.61 -11.04 -1.15
C LEU A 159 -6.98 -11.41 0.19
N VAL A 160 -7.28 -10.71 1.30
CA VAL A 160 -6.71 -10.98 2.64
C VAL A 160 -6.74 -12.46 3.03
N PRO A 161 -7.91 -13.16 3.04
CA PRO A 161 -7.93 -14.57 3.42
C PRO A 161 -7.19 -15.47 2.43
N ARG A 162 -7.09 -15.07 1.15
CA ARG A 162 -6.47 -15.85 0.08
C ARG A 162 -4.96 -15.73 0.06
N CYS A 163 -4.41 -14.53 0.29
CA CYS A 163 -2.97 -14.32 0.41
C CYS A 163 -2.38 -15.02 1.65
N ARG A 164 -3.21 -15.36 2.64
CA ARG A 164 -2.82 -16.18 3.78
C ARG A 164 -2.84 -17.68 3.48
N GLN A 165 -3.53 -18.10 2.41
CA GLN A 165 -3.45 -19.45 1.87
C GLN A 165 -2.23 -19.56 0.96
N ALA A 166 -1.75 -20.77 0.72
CA ALA A 166 -0.61 -21.01 -0.17
C ALA A 166 -1.00 -20.70 -1.62
N LEU A 167 -0.84 -19.44 -2.04
CA LEU A 167 -1.05 -19.00 -3.41
C LEU A 167 0.11 -19.49 -4.31
N PRO A 168 -0.19 -20.06 -5.49
CA PRO A 168 0.77 -20.25 -6.55
C PRO A 168 1.61 -18.99 -6.84
N GLN A 169 2.87 -19.19 -7.27
CA GLN A 169 3.83 -18.10 -7.42
C GLN A 169 3.38 -17.02 -8.40
N ASN A 170 2.80 -17.41 -9.54
CA ASN A 170 2.23 -16.50 -10.53
C ASN A 170 1.15 -15.58 -9.92
N GLU A 171 0.25 -16.13 -9.11
CA GLU A 171 -0.83 -15.37 -8.47
C GLU A 171 -0.29 -14.40 -7.42
N ARG A 172 0.69 -14.84 -6.62
CA ARG A 172 1.38 -13.96 -5.68
C ARG A 172 2.04 -12.78 -6.41
N THR A 173 2.72 -13.05 -7.51
CA THR A 173 3.32 -12.01 -8.35
C THR A 173 2.26 -11.07 -8.91
N THR A 174 1.12 -11.58 -9.37
CA THR A 174 0.01 -10.74 -9.86
C THR A 174 -0.55 -9.82 -8.76
N VAL A 175 -0.83 -10.35 -7.57
CA VAL A 175 -1.32 -9.53 -6.44
C VAL A 175 -0.27 -8.52 -6.00
N MET A 176 1.00 -8.93 -5.90
CA MET A 176 2.10 -8.04 -5.55
C MET A 176 2.25 -6.91 -6.58
N ASN A 177 2.18 -7.22 -7.88
CA ASN A 177 2.26 -6.22 -8.94
C ASN A 177 1.08 -5.24 -8.88
N MET A 178 -0.15 -5.72 -8.62
CA MET A 178 -1.29 -4.84 -8.41
C MET A 178 -1.03 -3.87 -7.24
N MET A 179 -0.59 -4.41 -6.10
CA MET A 179 -0.28 -3.60 -4.91
C MET A 179 0.82 -2.57 -5.20
N TRP A 180 1.91 -3.01 -5.85
CA TRP A 180 3.01 -2.15 -6.27
C TRP A 180 2.52 -1.00 -7.14
N THR A 181 1.78 -1.31 -8.20
CA THR A 181 1.25 -0.31 -9.13
C THR A 181 0.32 0.69 -8.44
N VAL A 182 -0.57 0.23 -7.56
CA VAL A 182 -1.49 1.11 -6.81
C VAL A 182 -0.72 2.06 -5.89
N PHE A 183 0.19 1.55 -5.06
CA PHE A 183 0.93 2.38 -4.09
C PHE A 183 1.95 3.30 -4.75
N LEU A 184 2.60 2.85 -5.83
CA LEU A 184 3.49 3.71 -6.61
C LEU A 184 2.71 4.87 -7.23
N SER A 185 1.51 4.59 -7.74
CA SER A 185 0.59 5.60 -8.27
C SER A 185 0.16 6.60 -7.19
N MET A 186 -0.20 6.11 -5.99
CA MET A 186 -0.49 6.96 -4.83
C MET A 186 0.68 7.86 -4.45
N GLY A 187 1.90 7.30 -4.37
CA GLY A 187 3.10 8.08 -4.03
C GLY A 187 3.38 9.19 -5.05
N ARG A 188 3.06 8.96 -6.32
CA ARG A 188 3.20 9.97 -7.38
C ARG A 188 2.19 11.09 -7.26
N VAL A 189 0.93 10.78 -6.99
CA VAL A 189 -0.10 11.79 -6.71
C VAL A 189 0.21 12.57 -5.44
N ARG A 190 0.74 11.91 -4.40
CA ARG A 190 1.23 12.61 -3.20
C ARG A 190 2.30 13.65 -3.53
N ARG A 191 3.22 13.35 -4.45
CA ARG A 191 4.27 14.28 -4.88
C ARG A 191 3.75 15.49 -5.65
N THR A 192 2.64 15.35 -6.38
CA THR A 192 2.01 16.49 -7.06
C THR A 192 1.28 17.40 -6.08
N LEU A 193 0.83 16.86 -4.95
CA LEU A 193 0.18 17.60 -3.86
C LEU A 193 1.21 18.17 -2.87
N THR A 194 2.04 19.10 -3.34
CA THR A 194 3.15 19.68 -2.55
C THR A 194 2.72 20.38 -1.26
N THR A 195 1.45 20.77 -1.14
CA THR A 195 0.87 21.38 0.07
C THR A 195 0.58 20.39 1.19
N LEU A 196 0.64 19.08 0.91
CA LEU A 196 0.35 18.02 1.88
C LEU A 196 1.62 17.27 2.27
N MET A 197 1.85 17.16 3.58
CA MET A 197 2.87 16.28 4.11
C MET A 197 2.49 14.82 3.82
N GLY A 198 3.49 13.93 3.68
CA GLY A 198 3.24 12.53 3.29
C GLY A 198 2.24 11.83 4.20
N PHE A 199 2.38 11.99 5.51
CA PHE A 199 1.44 11.40 6.48
C PHE A 199 0.02 11.98 6.33
N GLN A 200 -0.13 13.28 6.06
CA GLN A 200 -1.44 13.92 5.88
C GLN A 200 -2.13 13.33 4.66
N PHE A 201 -1.41 13.17 3.55
CA PHE A 201 -1.95 12.54 2.36
C PHE A 201 -2.53 11.16 2.65
N PHE A 202 -1.76 10.27 3.28
CA PHE A 202 -2.25 8.91 3.59
C PHE A 202 -3.32 8.89 4.68
N SER A 203 -3.27 9.81 5.67
CA SER A 203 -4.32 9.91 6.68
C SER A 203 -5.64 10.37 6.08
N GLU A 204 -5.59 11.27 5.11
CA GLU A 204 -6.79 11.67 4.37
C GLU A 204 -7.36 10.46 3.61
N LEU A 205 -6.55 9.54 3.09
CA LEU A 205 -7.04 8.34 2.41
C LEU A 205 -7.58 7.24 3.36
N GLN A 206 -7.50 7.42 4.68
CA GLN A 206 -8.06 6.47 5.64
C GLN A 206 -9.60 6.37 5.53
N GLY A 207 -10.12 5.18 5.76
CA GLY A 207 -11.55 4.88 5.66
C GLY A 207 -11.84 3.43 6.03
N GLU A 208 -13.07 2.99 5.79
CA GLU A 208 -13.44 1.59 6.00
C GLU A 208 -12.58 0.68 5.09
N GLY A 209 -11.91 -0.31 5.70
CA GLY A 209 -11.07 -1.26 4.98
C GLY A 209 -9.65 -0.77 4.64
N SER A 210 -9.23 0.41 5.10
CA SER A 210 -7.88 0.94 4.81
C SER A 210 -6.74 0.09 5.38
N SER A 211 -7.02 -0.82 6.33
CA SER A 211 -6.07 -1.82 6.85
C SER A 211 -5.86 -3.02 5.92
N SER A 212 -6.80 -3.30 5.01
CA SER A 212 -6.78 -4.53 4.20
C SER A 212 -5.56 -4.62 3.27
N PRO A 213 -5.08 -3.53 2.66
CA PRO A 213 -3.82 -3.54 1.91
C PRO A 213 -2.62 -3.99 2.74
N LEU A 214 -2.50 -3.54 4.00
CA LEU A 214 -1.45 -3.98 4.92
C LEU A 214 -1.58 -5.49 5.24
N GLU A 215 -2.81 -5.96 5.47
CA GLU A 215 -3.06 -7.38 5.73
C GLU A 215 -2.75 -8.29 4.53
N VAL A 216 -2.98 -7.81 3.30
CA VAL A 216 -2.56 -8.48 2.07
C VAL A 216 -1.04 -8.59 2.03
N LEU A 217 -0.31 -7.50 2.31
CA LEU A 217 1.15 -7.52 2.35
C LEU A 217 1.68 -8.50 3.40
N TYR A 218 1.11 -8.55 4.60
CA TYR A 218 1.50 -9.55 5.61
C TYR A 218 1.28 -10.98 5.11
N GLY A 219 0.16 -11.26 4.44
CA GLY A 219 -0.06 -12.57 3.81
C GLY A 219 1.00 -12.90 2.76
N LEU A 220 1.31 -11.96 1.87
CA LEU A 220 2.35 -12.14 0.84
C LEU A 220 3.74 -12.35 1.42
N ILE A 221 4.10 -11.61 2.49
CA ILE A 221 5.38 -11.73 3.21
C ILE A 221 5.45 -13.07 3.97
N GLU A 222 4.35 -13.50 4.58
CA GLU A 222 4.26 -14.79 5.28
C GLU A 222 4.58 -15.97 4.35
N GLN A 223 4.13 -15.88 3.10
CA GLN A 223 4.32 -16.91 2.07
C GLN A 223 5.69 -16.82 1.36
N GLN A 224 6.51 -15.78 1.60
CA GLN A 224 7.79 -15.65 0.89
C GLN A 224 8.74 -16.81 1.23
N THR A 225 9.29 -17.41 0.17
CA THR A 225 10.45 -18.29 0.25
C THR A 225 11.71 -17.45 0.04
N GLU A 226 12.77 -17.74 0.78
CA GLU A 226 14.04 -17.01 0.68
C GLU A 226 14.56 -16.98 -0.77
N GLY A 227 15.05 -15.82 -1.22
CA GLY A 227 15.77 -15.68 -2.50
C GLY A 227 14.93 -15.38 -3.74
N THR A 228 13.65 -15.06 -3.62
CA THR A 228 12.78 -14.72 -4.77
C THR A 228 12.98 -13.31 -5.33
N GLY A 229 13.73 -12.44 -4.64
CA GLY A 229 13.91 -11.02 -5.00
C GLY A 229 12.67 -10.14 -4.77
N HIS A 230 11.50 -10.73 -4.51
CA HIS A 230 10.26 -10.01 -4.21
C HIS A 230 10.24 -9.34 -2.83
N GLU A 231 11.17 -9.71 -1.94
CA GLU A 231 11.29 -9.16 -0.60
C GLU A 231 11.43 -7.63 -0.63
N VAL A 232 12.28 -7.09 -1.50
CA VAL A 232 12.52 -5.64 -1.60
C VAL A 232 11.24 -4.89 -1.96
N VAL A 233 10.48 -5.43 -2.92
CA VAL A 233 9.22 -4.84 -3.38
C VAL A 233 8.19 -4.81 -2.26
N LEU A 234 8.01 -5.94 -1.54
CA LEU A 234 7.06 -6.01 -0.43
C LEU A 234 7.44 -5.07 0.71
N LEU A 235 8.73 -4.97 1.03
CA LEU A 235 9.22 -4.07 2.07
C LEU A 235 9.01 -2.60 1.73
N ALA A 236 9.22 -2.21 0.47
CA ALA A 236 8.95 -0.86 -0.01
C ALA A 236 7.46 -0.48 0.06
N LEU A 237 6.55 -1.46 0.01
CA LEU A 237 5.10 -1.24 0.09
C LEU A 237 4.56 -1.17 1.51
N LEU A 238 5.30 -1.65 2.51
CA LEU A 238 4.83 -1.65 3.90
C LEU A 238 4.57 -0.24 4.42
N THR A 239 5.51 0.69 4.25
CA THR A 239 5.40 2.05 4.81
C THR A 239 4.14 2.80 4.33
N PRO A 240 3.83 2.88 3.02
CA PRO A 240 2.62 3.55 2.59
C PRO A 240 1.34 2.79 2.98
N ALA A 241 1.38 1.45 3.05
CA ALA A 241 0.25 0.66 3.52
C ALA A 241 -0.02 0.85 5.02
N GLU A 242 1.04 0.94 5.83
CA GLU A 242 1.00 1.25 7.27
C GLU A 242 0.43 2.66 7.51
N GLN A 243 0.90 3.67 6.77
CA GLN A 243 0.40 5.04 6.85
C GLN A 243 -1.08 5.13 6.48
N MET A 244 -1.52 4.39 5.45
CA MET A 244 -2.91 4.32 5.03
C MET A 244 -3.79 3.48 5.97
N ALA A 245 -3.25 2.46 6.63
CA ALA A 245 -3.97 1.71 7.65
C ALA A 245 -4.22 2.59 8.90
N GLY A 246 -3.28 3.47 9.21
CA GLY A 246 -3.28 4.27 10.43
C GLY A 246 -2.75 3.47 11.62
N MET A 247 -2.45 4.18 12.71
CA MET A 247 -1.71 3.61 13.85
C MET A 247 -2.40 2.40 14.47
N ARG A 248 -3.68 2.55 14.84
CA ARG A 248 -4.42 1.51 15.55
C ARG A 248 -4.60 0.26 14.69
N PRO A 249 -5.13 0.32 13.45
CA PRO A 249 -5.28 -0.89 12.64
C PRO A 249 -3.94 -1.54 12.28
N MET A 250 -2.86 -0.77 12.12
CA MET A 250 -1.52 -1.30 11.93
C MET A 250 -1.05 -2.11 13.16
N LEU A 251 -1.22 -1.57 14.36
CA LEU A 251 -0.89 -2.26 15.62
C LEU A 251 -1.69 -3.56 15.78
N GLU A 252 -3.02 -3.47 15.61
CA GLU A 252 -3.91 -4.63 15.68
C GLU A 252 -3.52 -5.70 14.65
N GLY A 253 -3.19 -5.28 13.41
CA GLY A 253 -2.72 -6.14 12.33
C GLY A 253 -1.38 -6.82 12.64
N GLN A 254 -0.41 -6.09 13.18
CA GLN A 254 0.88 -6.64 13.62
C GLN A 254 0.70 -7.65 14.75
N LEU A 255 -0.10 -7.34 15.78
CA LEU A 255 -0.34 -8.25 16.90
C LEU A 255 -1.03 -9.54 16.44
N ALA A 256 -2.07 -9.41 15.61
CA ALA A 256 -2.74 -10.57 15.02
C ALA A 256 -1.79 -11.42 14.17
N TRP A 257 -0.82 -10.80 13.49
CA TRP A 257 0.18 -11.52 12.71
C TRP A 257 1.23 -12.21 13.58
N VAL A 258 1.76 -11.54 14.61
CA VAL A 258 2.67 -12.15 15.58
C VAL A 258 2.02 -13.37 16.24
N GLU A 259 0.75 -13.27 16.62
CA GLU A 259 0.02 -14.39 17.21
C GLU A 259 -0.09 -15.57 16.23
N ARG A 260 -0.33 -15.33 14.94
CA ARG A 260 -0.30 -16.40 13.93
C ARG A 260 1.09 -17.04 13.79
N LEU A 261 2.14 -16.24 13.72
CA LEU A 261 3.52 -16.73 13.66
C LEU A 261 3.87 -17.55 14.91
N ARG A 262 3.34 -17.18 16.07
CA ARG A 262 3.45 -17.95 17.32
C ARG A 262 2.73 -19.29 17.25
N VAL A 263 1.47 -19.31 16.78
CA VAL A 263 0.70 -20.55 16.56
C VAL A 263 1.39 -21.48 15.55
N ALA A 264 2.02 -20.92 14.52
CA ALA A 264 2.81 -21.65 13.55
C ALA A 264 4.18 -22.14 14.08
N GLY A 265 4.52 -21.86 15.34
CA GLY A 265 5.79 -22.25 15.96
C GLY A 265 7.02 -21.50 15.43
N ARG A 266 6.81 -20.41 14.68
CA ARG A 266 7.87 -19.58 14.11
C ARG A 266 8.41 -18.56 15.10
N VAL A 267 7.59 -18.18 16.07
CA VAL A 267 7.93 -17.18 17.08
C VAL A 267 7.59 -17.71 18.46
N SER A 268 8.54 -17.61 19.38
CA SER A 268 8.37 -18.00 20.77
C SER A 268 9.38 -17.26 21.67
N LEU A 269 9.28 -17.51 22.97
CA LEU A 269 10.27 -17.07 23.94
C LEU A 269 11.65 -17.68 23.76
N GLU A 270 11.83 -18.72 22.95
CA GLU A 270 13.12 -19.40 22.81
C GLU A 270 13.64 -19.30 21.38
N ARG A 271 12.73 -19.19 20.40
CA ARG A 271 12.99 -19.26 18.97
C ARG A 271 12.33 -18.10 18.23
N LEU A 272 13.12 -17.45 17.38
CA LEU A 272 12.65 -16.53 16.33
C LEU A 272 13.11 -17.07 14.98
N ASP A 273 12.18 -17.64 14.23
CA ASP A 273 12.39 -18.22 12.90
C ASP A 273 11.64 -17.39 11.85
N LEU A 274 12.15 -16.17 11.66
CA LEU A 274 11.58 -15.15 10.80
C LEU A 274 12.52 -14.89 9.63
N SER A 275 11.94 -14.74 8.44
CA SER A 275 12.70 -14.28 7.28
C SER A 275 13.10 -12.80 7.46
N PRO A 276 14.07 -12.30 6.68
CA PRO A 276 14.45 -10.89 6.66
C PRO A 276 13.23 -9.97 6.51
N ALA A 277 12.38 -10.28 5.54
CA ALA A 277 11.19 -9.49 5.24
C ALA A 277 10.18 -9.50 6.39
N GLN A 278 10.03 -10.63 7.09
CA GLN A 278 9.14 -10.75 8.24
C GLN A 278 9.64 -9.94 9.43
N THR A 279 10.95 -10.00 9.70
CA THR A 279 11.58 -9.22 10.76
C THR A 279 11.34 -7.73 10.53
N VAL A 280 11.62 -7.23 9.32
CA VAL A 280 11.38 -5.82 8.96
C VAL A 280 9.89 -5.46 9.00
N ALA A 281 8.99 -6.33 8.56
CA ALA A 281 7.55 -6.08 8.60
C ALA A 281 6.98 -6.01 10.03
N LEU A 282 7.68 -6.62 10.99
CA LEU A 282 7.40 -6.49 12.41
C LEU A 282 8.18 -5.35 13.07
N ARG A 283 8.74 -4.40 12.31
CA ARG A 283 9.37 -3.18 12.85
C ARG A 283 8.46 -2.42 13.80
N ASP A 284 9.11 -1.73 14.73
CA ASP A 284 8.40 -0.86 15.67
C ASP A 284 7.64 0.23 14.88
N PRO A 285 6.32 0.38 15.08
CA PRO A 285 5.57 1.55 14.66
C PRO A 285 6.32 2.88 14.87
N ALA A 286 7.02 3.01 16.01
CA ALA A 286 7.83 4.17 16.42
C ALA A 286 8.92 4.51 15.41
N ALA A 287 9.50 3.49 14.78
CA ALA A 287 10.57 3.64 13.82
C ALA A 287 10.08 4.01 12.41
N GLN A 288 8.78 4.00 12.12
CA GLN A 288 8.25 4.35 10.79
C GLN A 288 7.52 5.68 10.77
N LEU A 289 6.97 6.06 11.91
CA LEU A 289 6.11 7.22 12.02
C LEU A 289 6.77 8.24 12.94
N ALA A 290 8.03 8.58 12.62
CA ALA A 290 8.74 9.72 13.21
C ALA A 290 7.86 10.99 13.22
N TYR A 291 6.96 11.10 12.24
CA TYR A 291 5.94 12.16 12.12
C TYR A 291 4.83 12.12 13.17
N LEU A 292 4.36 10.94 13.60
CA LEU A 292 3.17 10.83 14.45
C LEU A 292 3.42 11.15 15.92
N GLN A 293 4.61 11.67 16.25
CA GLN A 293 5.04 11.88 17.64
C GLN A 293 4.67 10.65 18.46
N LEU A 294 5.12 9.46 18.06
CA LEU A 294 4.72 8.21 18.70
C LEU A 294 5.06 8.14 20.20
N GLU A 295 5.95 9.01 20.65
CA GLU A 295 6.14 9.34 22.08
C GLU A 295 4.87 9.84 22.77
N THR A 296 3.85 10.22 22.03
CA THR A 296 2.57 10.74 22.52
C THR A 296 1.41 9.79 22.26
N TYR A 297 1.57 8.75 21.42
CA TYR A 297 0.47 7.83 21.14
C TYR A 297 0.35 6.77 22.24
N CYS A 298 -0.79 6.74 22.90
CA CYS A 298 -1.10 5.68 23.87
C CYS A 298 -1.66 4.44 23.16
N TRP A 299 -1.01 3.29 23.37
CA TRP A 299 -1.42 2.01 22.80
C TRP A 299 -2.82 1.57 23.26
N HIS A 300 -3.19 1.85 24.51
CA HIS A 300 -4.48 1.46 25.08
C HIS A 300 -5.62 2.39 24.68
N CYS A 301 -5.53 3.69 25.00
CA CYS A 301 -6.63 4.63 24.81
C CYS A 301 -6.60 5.34 23.45
N HIS A 302 -5.56 5.11 22.65
CA HIS A 302 -5.33 5.70 21.32
C HIS A 302 -5.26 7.23 21.32
N ALA A 303 -5.18 7.86 22.49
CA ALA A 303 -5.00 9.30 22.60
C ALA A 303 -3.56 9.67 22.24
N THR A 304 -3.41 10.80 21.54
CA THR A 304 -2.14 11.50 21.40
C THR A 304 -1.99 12.48 22.57
N SER A 305 -1.18 12.14 23.55
CA SER A 305 -0.90 12.95 24.75
C SER A 305 0.59 12.94 25.07
N SER A 306 1.17 14.11 25.34
CA SER A 306 2.59 14.23 25.69
C SER A 306 2.84 14.11 27.20
N PRO A 307 3.86 13.35 27.66
CA PRO A 307 4.56 12.23 27.00
C PRO A 307 4.04 10.85 27.49
N CYS A 308 3.92 9.88 26.57
CA CYS A 308 3.65 8.48 26.88
C CYS A 308 4.93 7.72 27.28
N HIS A 309 4.80 6.86 28.28
CA HIS A 309 5.90 6.05 28.80
C HIS A 309 6.00 4.70 28.07
N PRO A 310 7.20 4.30 27.62
CA PRO A 310 7.39 3.01 26.97
C PRO A 310 7.27 1.85 27.98
N CYS A 311 6.72 0.73 27.50
CA CYS A 311 6.70 -0.54 28.20
C CYS A 311 8.14 -1.01 28.43
N THR A 312 8.48 -1.33 29.68
CA THR A 312 9.84 -1.76 30.04
C THR A 312 10.21 -3.12 29.46
N GLY A 313 9.23 -3.96 29.14
CA GLY A 313 9.43 -5.26 28.50
C GLY A 313 9.74 -5.13 27.01
N CYS A 314 8.74 -4.81 26.20
CA CYS A 314 8.90 -4.80 24.74
C CYS A 314 9.45 -3.49 24.16
N ARG A 315 9.41 -2.37 24.90
CA ARG A 315 9.76 -1.00 24.48
C ARG A 315 8.95 -0.40 23.32
N ARG A 316 8.12 -1.20 22.65
CA ARG A 316 7.21 -0.79 21.57
C ARG A 316 5.94 -0.15 22.10
N ALA A 317 5.31 -0.79 23.08
CA ALA A 317 4.08 -0.27 23.67
C ALA A 317 4.34 0.99 24.48
N ARG A 318 3.48 2.00 24.34
CA ARG A 318 3.59 3.29 25.03
C ARG A 318 2.25 3.63 25.66
N TYR A 319 2.27 4.16 26.88
CA TYR A 319 1.06 4.45 27.63
C TYR A 319 1.12 5.85 28.23
N CYS A 320 0.02 6.59 28.13
CA CYS A 320 -0.06 7.95 28.67
C CYS A 320 -0.06 7.97 30.21
N VAL A 321 -0.62 6.93 30.83
CA VAL A 321 -0.68 6.75 32.29
C VAL A 321 -0.64 5.27 32.67
N ASP A 322 -0.27 4.98 33.92
CA ASP A 322 -0.21 3.61 34.47
C ASP A 322 -1.54 2.85 34.33
N VAL A 323 -2.66 3.55 34.42
CA VAL A 323 -4.00 2.94 34.27
C VAL A 323 -4.16 2.32 32.88
N CYS A 324 -3.72 3.02 31.82
CA CYS A 324 -3.76 2.52 30.46
C CYS A 324 -2.86 1.28 30.29
N SER A 325 -1.68 1.27 30.90
CA SER A 325 -0.78 0.11 30.90
C SER A 325 -1.42 -1.11 31.58
N LYS A 326 -2.06 -0.91 32.75
CA LYS A 326 -2.73 -1.98 33.48
C LYS A 326 -3.98 -2.52 32.78
N GLN A 327 -4.72 -1.66 32.08
CA GLN A 327 -5.91 -2.07 31.33
C GLN A 327 -5.58 -2.81 30.04
N ASP A 328 -4.41 -2.55 29.46
CA ASP A 328 -3.90 -3.29 28.30
C ASP A 328 -3.22 -4.61 28.69
N ASP A 329 -2.97 -4.86 29.98
CA ASP A 329 -2.15 -5.97 30.48
C ASP A 329 -2.63 -7.31 29.94
N ASP A 330 -3.94 -7.59 29.88
CA ASP A 330 -4.42 -8.91 29.42
C ASP A 330 -4.06 -9.22 27.96
N GLN A 331 -4.13 -8.24 27.06
CA GLN A 331 -3.78 -8.44 25.65
C GLN A 331 -2.28 -8.31 25.43
N HIS A 332 -1.67 -7.26 26.00
CA HIS A 332 -0.26 -6.95 25.80
C HIS A 332 0.65 -7.97 26.48
N ARG A 333 0.36 -8.41 27.71
CA ARG A 333 1.26 -9.24 28.52
C ARG A 333 1.60 -10.57 27.87
N THR A 334 0.64 -11.16 27.15
CA THR A 334 0.86 -12.44 26.45
C THR A 334 1.84 -12.30 25.28
N LEU A 335 1.82 -11.16 24.59
CA LEU A 335 2.66 -10.88 23.42
C LEU A 335 3.91 -10.05 23.76
N CYS A 336 3.95 -9.36 24.90
CA CYS A 336 5.03 -8.43 25.28
C CYS A 336 6.42 -9.08 25.25
N PRO A 337 6.64 -10.29 25.82
CA PRO A 337 7.94 -10.93 25.75
C PRO A 337 8.38 -11.28 24.32
N VAL A 338 7.43 -11.68 23.48
CA VAL A 338 7.68 -11.97 22.06
C VAL A 338 8.05 -10.70 21.30
N LEU A 339 7.28 -9.62 21.50
CA LEU A 339 7.54 -8.32 20.89
C LEU A 339 8.89 -7.75 21.32
N GLY A 340 9.30 -7.94 22.58
CA GLY A 340 10.63 -7.56 23.06
C GLY A 340 11.74 -8.28 22.31
N ARG A 341 11.61 -9.60 22.10
CA ARG A 341 12.58 -10.36 21.28
C ARG A 341 12.61 -9.92 19.83
N VAL A 342 11.46 -9.62 19.24
CA VAL A 342 11.40 -9.07 17.87
C VAL A 342 12.16 -7.74 17.80
N SER A 343 11.98 -6.86 18.79
CA SER A 343 12.74 -5.60 18.87
C SER A 343 14.25 -5.85 19.02
N ASP A 344 14.65 -6.78 19.88
CA ASP A 344 16.07 -7.12 20.06
C ASP A 344 16.68 -7.69 18.77
N ALA A 345 15.95 -8.56 18.05
CA ALA A 345 16.36 -9.11 16.78
C ALA A 345 16.50 -8.04 15.69
N LEU A 346 15.57 -7.08 15.64
CA LEU A 346 15.62 -5.93 14.74
C LEU A 346 16.85 -5.06 15.00
N LEU A 347 17.17 -4.78 16.27
CA LEU A 347 18.36 -4.02 16.63
C LEU A 347 19.63 -4.74 16.17
N GLY A 348 19.73 -6.05 16.43
CA GLY A 348 20.87 -6.83 15.95
C GLY A 348 20.98 -6.90 14.43
N TRP A 349 19.85 -6.84 13.71
CA TRP A 349 19.81 -6.79 12.24
C TRP A 349 20.28 -5.45 11.67
N MET A 350 19.93 -4.34 12.33
CA MET A 350 20.37 -3.01 11.89
C MET A 350 21.87 -2.81 12.05
N ASP A 351 22.51 -3.57 12.95
CA ASP A 351 23.96 -3.55 13.16
C ASP A 351 24.74 -4.41 12.13
N ASP A 352 24.07 -5.23 11.30
CA ASP A 352 24.71 -6.04 10.26
C ASP A 352 25.03 -5.19 9.01
N GLU A 353 26.31 -5.12 8.63
CA GLU A 353 26.80 -4.35 7.47
C GLU A 353 26.08 -4.69 6.16
N LYS A 354 25.59 -5.92 6.00
CA LYS A 354 24.84 -6.33 4.80
C LYS A 354 23.54 -5.54 4.64
N TYR A 355 22.97 -5.09 5.76
CA TYR A 355 21.73 -4.33 5.82
C TYR A 355 21.96 -2.88 6.25
N ALA A 356 23.20 -2.44 6.48
CA ALA A 356 23.53 -1.03 6.73
C ALA A 356 23.15 -0.11 5.54
N GLY A 357 22.97 -0.65 4.33
CA GLY A 357 22.39 0.07 3.18
C GLY A 357 20.85 0.13 3.21
N PHE A 358 20.20 -0.82 3.89
CA PHE A 358 18.86 -0.69 4.43
C PHE A 358 18.95 0.04 5.77
N GLN A 359 19.58 1.23 5.79
CA GLN A 359 19.07 2.21 6.73
C GLN A 359 17.60 2.32 6.37
N LEU A 360 16.73 1.82 7.27
CA LEU A 360 15.37 2.31 7.33
C LEU A 360 15.58 3.82 7.26
N ASN A 361 15.20 4.44 6.15
CA ASN A 361 15.13 5.88 6.04
C ASN A 361 14.09 6.27 7.11
N VAL A 362 14.56 6.51 8.35
CA VAL A 362 13.80 6.82 9.58
C VAL A 362 13.98 8.28 9.92
#